data_AF-A0A847AAN4-F1
#
_entry.id   AF-A0A847AAN4-F1
#
_cell.length_a   1.000
_cell.length_b   1.000
_cell.length_c   1.000
_cell.angle_alpha   90.00
_cell.angle_beta   90.00
_cell.angle_gamma   90.00
#
_symmetry.space_group_name_H-M   'P 1'
#
loop_
_entity.id
_entity.type
_entity.pdbx_description
1 polymer ?
#
loop_
_entity_poly.entity_id
_entity_poly.type
_entity_poly.pdbx_seq_one_letter_code
_entity_poly.pdbx_strand_id
1 'polypeptide(L)'
;MISYEKAGNSVAPVFGKDCTGAPVALLGHYDTVFPRGTVAERPFMIEDGKAYGPGVLDMKGGVALIMFVAKALKEAGYADRPIRVILAGDEEVAHKHSSMAREFEERTRGCIAAFNCETGAISNRLVVGRKGVIQCQMAVKGLAVHAGREPEKGRSAILELARKIVDIHDLTDFDRGLTFNVGTVKGGVVPNA
;
A
#
# COMPACT_ATOMS: atom_id res chain seq x y z
N MET A 1 -2.50 4.71 -20.78
CA MET A 1 -2.38 5.53 -19.56
C MET A 1 -3.74 5.54 -18.89
N ILE A 2 -3.79 5.42 -17.57
CA ILE A 2 -5.02 5.50 -16.77
C ILE A 2 -4.88 6.78 -15.97
N SER A 3 -5.83 7.71 -16.11
CA SER A 3 -5.70 9.05 -15.55
C SER A 3 -6.63 9.25 -14.37
N TYR A 4 -6.14 9.94 -13.36
CA TYR A 4 -6.91 10.24 -12.15
C TYR A 4 -6.76 11.73 -11.79
N GLU A 5 -7.79 12.32 -11.20
CA GLU A 5 -7.78 13.73 -10.80
C GLU A 5 -7.02 13.94 -9.48
N LYS A 6 -7.16 12.99 -8.54
CA LYS A 6 -6.68 13.10 -7.15
C LYS A 6 -5.55 12.12 -6.81
N ALA A 7 -5.01 11.44 -7.80
CA ALA A 7 -3.93 10.45 -7.68
C ALA A 7 -2.95 10.65 -8.83
N GLY A 8 -1.73 10.13 -8.68
CA GLY A 8 -0.83 10.01 -9.82
C GLY A 8 -1.49 9.17 -10.92
N ASN A 9 -1.27 9.53 -12.18
CA ASN A 9 -1.68 8.67 -13.29
C ASN A 9 -1.09 7.26 -13.11
N SER A 10 -1.53 6.30 -13.90
CA SER A 10 -0.98 4.95 -13.88
C SER A 10 -0.78 4.46 -15.31
N VAL A 11 0.10 3.47 -15.48
CA VAL A 11 0.41 2.92 -16.80
C VAL A 11 0.28 1.41 -16.80
N ALA A 12 -0.31 0.87 -17.86
CA ALA A 12 -0.53 -0.56 -18.00
C ALA A 12 -0.24 -1.07 -19.42
N PRO A 13 1.01 -0.97 -19.93
CA PRO A 13 1.33 -1.42 -21.28
C PRO A 13 1.38 -2.95 -21.36
N VAL A 14 1.14 -3.47 -22.57
CA VAL A 14 1.25 -4.90 -22.89
C VAL A 14 2.23 -5.05 -24.04
N PHE A 15 3.29 -5.82 -23.81
CA PHE A 15 4.29 -6.19 -24.81
C PHE A 15 4.00 -7.59 -25.36
N GLY A 16 4.38 -7.86 -26.61
CA GLY A 16 4.17 -9.18 -27.23
C GLY A 16 2.68 -9.53 -27.39
N LYS A 17 1.85 -8.59 -27.83
CA LYS A 17 0.39 -8.79 -27.95
C LYS A 17 0.00 -9.91 -28.92
N ASP A 18 0.85 -10.18 -29.90
CA ASP A 18 0.64 -11.20 -30.92
C ASP A 18 1.07 -12.60 -30.46
N CYS A 19 1.69 -12.70 -29.29
CA CYS A 19 2.06 -13.98 -28.68
C CYS A 19 0.80 -14.74 -28.23
N THR A 20 0.83 -16.07 -28.36
CA THR A 20 -0.34 -16.93 -28.09
C THR A 20 -0.35 -17.52 -26.68
N GLY A 21 0.80 -17.54 -26.00
CA GLY A 21 0.90 -18.03 -24.62
C GLY A 21 0.14 -17.16 -23.62
N ALA A 22 -0.30 -17.75 -22.51
CA ALA A 22 -0.94 -17.00 -21.45
C ALA A 22 0.05 -16.00 -20.79
N PRO A 23 -0.37 -14.76 -20.46
CA PRO A 23 0.58 -13.70 -20.13
C PRO A 23 1.29 -13.88 -18.80
N VAL A 24 2.39 -13.13 -18.63
CA VAL A 24 2.99 -12.88 -17.31
C VAL A 24 2.82 -11.40 -16.98
N ALA A 25 2.43 -11.11 -15.74
CA ALA A 25 2.30 -9.74 -15.25
C ALA A 25 3.52 -9.32 -14.42
N LEU A 26 3.99 -8.10 -14.66
CA LEU A 26 5.00 -7.41 -13.86
C LEU A 26 4.36 -6.16 -13.24
N LEU A 27 4.32 -6.11 -11.92
CA LEU A 27 3.55 -5.14 -11.15
C LEU A 27 4.47 -4.24 -10.35
N GLY A 28 4.03 -3.02 -10.09
CA GLY A 28 4.70 -2.12 -9.16
C GLY A 28 4.03 -0.77 -9.03
N HIS A 29 4.74 0.18 -8.42
CA HIS A 29 4.32 1.57 -8.29
C HIS A 29 5.50 2.52 -8.50
N TYR A 30 5.20 3.78 -8.75
CA TYR A 30 6.24 4.82 -8.91
C TYR A 30 5.99 6.08 -8.09
N ASP A 31 4.88 6.14 -7.36
CA ASP A 31 4.74 7.09 -6.28
C ASP A 31 5.73 6.75 -5.15
N THR A 32 5.84 7.66 -4.20
CA THR A 32 6.69 7.47 -3.04
C THR A 32 6.05 8.18 -1.86
N VAL A 33 6.33 7.73 -0.65
CA VAL A 33 5.98 8.47 0.59
C VAL A 33 6.55 9.90 0.67
N PHE A 34 7.54 10.25 -0.15
CA PHE A 34 8.26 11.51 -0.03
C PHE A 34 7.49 12.71 -0.61
N PRO A 35 7.48 13.87 0.09
CA PRO A 35 6.85 15.07 -0.43
C PRO A 35 7.61 15.63 -1.65
N ARG A 36 6.91 16.43 -2.45
CA ARG A 36 7.50 17.15 -3.57
C ARG A 36 8.66 18.03 -3.08
N GLY A 37 9.79 17.99 -3.80
CA GLY A 37 11.00 18.74 -3.45
C GLY A 37 12.08 17.88 -2.79
N THR A 38 11.74 16.73 -2.20
CA THR A 38 12.71 15.86 -1.50
C THR A 38 13.90 15.45 -2.37
N VAL A 39 13.70 15.27 -3.69
CA VAL A 39 14.78 14.91 -4.62
C VAL A 39 15.83 16.02 -4.74
N ALA A 40 15.46 17.29 -4.57
CA ALA A 40 16.42 18.40 -4.61
C ALA A 40 17.34 18.41 -3.37
N GLU A 41 16.80 18.03 -2.21
CA GLU A 41 17.55 17.93 -0.95
C GLU A 41 18.38 16.64 -0.85
N ARG A 42 17.86 15.54 -1.41
CA ARG A 42 18.45 14.20 -1.39
C ARG A 42 18.50 13.65 -2.82
N PRO A 43 19.39 14.16 -3.68
CA PRO A 43 19.47 13.75 -5.07
C PRO A 43 19.84 12.28 -5.20
N PHE A 44 19.54 11.71 -6.36
CA PHE A 44 20.02 10.39 -6.71
C PHE A 44 21.55 10.39 -6.75
N MET A 45 22.18 9.44 -6.07
CA MET A 45 23.63 9.23 -6.12
C MET A 45 23.95 7.74 -6.08
N ILE A 46 25.11 7.39 -6.61
CA ILE A 46 25.70 6.06 -6.47
C ILE A 46 27.02 6.23 -5.73
N GLU A 47 27.17 5.53 -4.63
CA GLU A 47 28.38 5.56 -3.79
C GLU A 47 28.63 4.15 -3.24
N ASP A 48 29.88 3.69 -3.30
CA ASP A 48 30.30 2.35 -2.85
C ASP A 48 29.42 1.20 -3.37
N GLY A 49 29.02 1.28 -4.64
CA GLY A 49 28.19 0.27 -5.30
C GLY A 49 26.73 0.27 -4.86
N LYS A 50 26.29 1.26 -4.07
CA LYS A 50 24.89 1.42 -3.64
C LYS A 50 24.28 2.66 -4.27
N ALA A 51 23.02 2.55 -4.66
CA ALA A 51 22.21 3.66 -5.12
C ALA A 51 21.41 4.25 -3.96
N TYR A 52 21.36 5.58 -3.87
CA TYR A 52 20.65 6.33 -2.85
C TYR A 52 19.72 7.35 -3.51
N GLY A 53 18.59 7.61 -2.86
CA GLY A 53 17.62 8.63 -3.29
C GLY A 53 16.17 8.27 -2.96
N PRO A 54 15.25 9.25 -2.98
CA PRO A 54 13.82 9.04 -2.74
C PRO A 54 13.20 8.02 -3.70
N GLY A 55 12.77 6.90 -3.12
CA GLY A 55 12.12 5.79 -3.80
C GLY A 55 13.06 4.84 -4.55
N VAL A 56 14.39 4.95 -4.38
CA VAL A 56 15.34 4.03 -5.02
C VAL A 56 15.08 2.58 -4.60
N LEU A 57 14.92 2.35 -3.30
CA LEU A 57 14.58 1.03 -2.77
C LEU A 57 13.10 0.72 -3.02
N ASP A 58 12.20 1.60 -2.60
CA ASP A 58 10.75 1.43 -2.68
C ASP A 58 10.09 2.44 -3.65
N MET A 59 9.71 2.04 -4.86
CA MET A 59 10.17 0.83 -5.55
C MET A 59 10.74 1.10 -6.94
N LYS A 60 11.35 2.27 -7.16
CA LYS A 60 11.88 2.67 -8.47
C LYS A 60 12.97 1.73 -8.99
N GLY A 61 13.72 1.05 -8.12
CA GLY A 61 14.62 -0.03 -8.54
C GLY A 61 13.86 -1.17 -9.23
N GLY A 62 12.70 -1.55 -8.70
CA GLY A 62 11.77 -2.50 -9.31
C GLY A 62 11.19 -2.00 -10.64
N VAL A 63 10.80 -0.73 -10.70
CA VAL A 63 10.34 -0.11 -11.96
C VAL A 63 11.43 -0.16 -13.04
N ALA A 64 12.67 0.19 -12.69
CA ALA A 64 13.81 0.08 -13.61
C ALA A 64 14.01 -1.37 -14.07
N LEU A 65 13.96 -2.33 -13.14
CA LEU A 65 14.05 -3.76 -13.45
C LEU A 65 13.01 -4.19 -14.49
N ILE A 66 11.74 -3.79 -14.32
CA ILE A 66 10.66 -4.08 -15.29
C ILE A 66 11.02 -3.57 -16.68
N MET A 67 11.51 -2.33 -16.78
CA MET A 67 11.87 -1.73 -18.07
C MET A 67 13.03 -2.46 -18.74
N PHE A 68 14.06 -2.86 -17.97
CA PHE A 68 15.20 -3.62 -18.49
C PHE A 68 14.83 -5.04 -18.89
N VAL A 69 13.94 -5.72 -18.14
CA VAL A 69 13.41 -7.04 -18.51
C VAL A 69 12.65 -6.95 -19.83
N ALA A 70 11.75 -5.97 -19.98
CA ALA A 70 11.02 -5.77 -21.23
C ALA A 70 11.94 -5.50 -22.42
N LYS A 71 12.99 -4.69 -22.22
CA LYS A 71 14.02 -4.41 -23.24
C LYS A 71 14.79 -5.68 -23.61
N ALA A 72 15.29 -6.42 -22.63
CA ALA A 72 16.08 -7.63 -22.86
C ALA A 72 15.28 -8.72 -23.58
N LEU A 73 14.02 -8.94 -23.19
CA LEU A 73 13.14 -9.90 -23.87
C LEU A 73 12.88 -9.51 -25.32
N LYS A 74 12.67 -8.21 -25.59
CA LYS A 74 12.52 -7.71 -26.96
C LYS A 74 13.78 -7.93 -27.79
N GLU A 75 14.95 -7.61 -27.25
CA GLU A 75 16.24 -7.80 -27.93
C GLU A 75 16.57 -9.28 -28.17
N ALA A 76 16.14 -10.17 -27.27
CA ALA A 76 16.26 -11.61 -27.44
C ALA A 76 15.25 -12.22 -28.42
N GLY A 77 14.33 -11.43 -28.98
CA GLY A 77 13.28 -11.94 -29.87
C GLY A 77 12.24 -12.82 -29.17
N TYR A 78 12.06 -12.65 -27.86
CA TYR A 78 11.11 -13.43 -27.08
C TYR A 78 9.68 -13.21 -27.59
N ALA A 79 9.03 -14.30 -28.01
CA ALA A 79 7.69 -14.26 -28.61
C ALA A 79 6.74 -15.35 -28.08
N ASP A 80 7.08 -16.01 -26.96
CA ASP A 80 6.26 -17.11 -26.44
C ASP A 80 4.94 -16.63 -25.82
N ARG A 81 4.96 -15.51 -25.07
CA ARG A 81 3.78 -14.98 -24.36
C ARG A 81 3.85 -13.46 -24.16
N PRO A 82 2.69 -12.79 -23.99
CA PRO A 82 2.65 -11.37 -23.69
C PRO A 82 3.19 -11.06 -22.28
N ILE A 83 3.80 -9.89 -22.12
CA ILE A 83 4.19 -9.32 -20.83
C ILE A 83 3.28 -8.13 -20.52
N ARG A 84 2.49 -8.24 -19.46
CA ARG A 84 1.63 -7.14 -18.97
C ARG A 84 2.36 -6.39 -17.87
N VAL A 85 2.68 -5.12 -18.10
CA VAL A 85 3.22 -4.26 -17.05
C VAL A 85 2.07 -3.46 -16.46
N ILE A 86 2.01 -3.32 -15.13
CA ILE A 86 1.01 -2.50 -14.44
C ILE A 86 1.72 -1.71 -13.35
N LEU A 87 1.78 -0.38 -13.51
CA LEU A 87 2.42 0.52 -12.56
C LEU A 87 1.40 1.53 -12.03
N ALA A 88 1.20 1.53 -10.71
CA ALA A 88 0.36 2.49 -10.01
C ALA A 88 1.12 3.79 -9.69
N GLY A 89 0.36 4.87 -9.50
CA GLY A 89 0.88 6.17 -9.06
C GLY A 89 0.30 6.64 -7.73
N ASP A 90 -0.25 5.74 -6.93
CA ASP A 90 -0.84 6.02 -5.61
C ASP A 90 -0.87 4.78 -4.67
N GLU A 91 0.10 3.87 -4.79
CA GLU A 91 0.17 2.67 -3.95
C GLU A 91 0.39 3.02 -2.46
N GLU A 92 1.20 4.03 -2.18
CA GLU A 92 1.63 4.39 -0.81
C GLU A 92 0.47 4.88 0.07
N VAL A 93 -0.65 5.24 -0.57
CA VAL A 93 -1.91 5.62 0.07
C VAL A 93 -3.00 4.57 -0.13
N ALA A 94 -2.59 3.32 -0.40
CA ALA A 94 -3.43 2.15 -0.62
C ALA A 94 -4.51 2.37 -1.71
N HIS A 95 -4.14 3.05 -2.80
CA HIS A 95 -5.04 3.36 -3.92
C HIS A 95 -6.32 4.12 -3.53
N LYS A 96 -6.29 4.86 -2.42
CA LYS A 96 -7.47 5.56 -1.85
C LYS A 96 -8.16 6.51 -2.83
N HIS A 97 -7.43 7.00 -3.84
CA HIS A 97 -7.88 8.02 -4.78
C HIS A 97 -7.92 7.53 -6.23
N SER A 98 -7.73 6.24 -6.46
CA SER A 98 -7.72 5.62 -7.79
C SER A 98 -8.49 4.29 -7.82
N SER A 99 -8.67 3.74 -9.02
CA SER A 99 -9.21 2.38 -9.21
C SER A 99 -8.12 1.32 -9.33
N MET A 100 -6.87 1.64 -8.96
CA MET A 100 -5.73 0.76 -9.25
C MET A 100 -5.80 -0.61 -8.59
N ALA A 101 -6.38 -0.73 -7.39
CA ALA A 101 -6.62 -2.03 -6.76
C ALA A 101 -7.45 -2.97 -7.67
N ARG A 102 -8.51 -2.43 -8.29
CA ARG A 102 -9.35 -3.16 -9.25
C ARG A 102 -8.61 -3.41 -10.57
N GLU A 103 -7.86 -2.42 -11.07
CA GLU A 103 -7.07 -2.57 -12.30
C GLU A 103 -6.02 -3.68 -12.17
N PHE A 104 -5.37 -3.81 -11.01
CA PHE A 104 -4.46 -4.92 -10.73
C PHE A 104 -5.18 -6.27 -10.82
N GLU A 105 -6.33 -6.42 -10.17
CA GLU A 105 -7.11 -7.66 -10.21
C GLU A 105 -7.57 -8.01 -11.64
N GLU A 106 -8.16 -7.05 -12.35
CA GLU A 106 -8.70 -7.28 -13.68
C GLU A 106 -7.60 -7.59 -14.71
N ARG A 107 -6.49 -6.85 -14.67
CA ARG A 107 -5.41 -6.98 -15.66
C ARG A 107 -4.47 -8.15 -15.38
N THR A 108 -4.43 -8.67 -14.16
CA THR A 108 -3.69 -9.91 -13.85
C THR A 108 -4.51 -11.15 -14.17
N ARG A 109 -5.82 -11.03 -14.38
CA ARG A 109 -6.69 -12.15 -14.76
C ARG A 109 -6.20 -12.85 -16.03
N GLY A 110 -6.12 -14.18 -15.95
CA GLY A 110 -5.62 -15.04 -17.03
C GLY A 110 -4.10 -15.05 -17.21
N CYS A 111 -3.34 -14.32 -16.39
CA CYS A 111 -1.90 -14.47 -16.36
C CYS A 111 -1.53 -15.79 -15.67
N ILE A 112 -0.48 -16.44 -16.16
CA ILE A 112 0.04 -17.66 -15.51
C ILE A 112 0.85 -17.34 -14.25
N ALA A 113 1.35 -16.10 -14.14
CA ALA A 113 2.11 -15.59 -13.03
C ALA A 113 2.00 -14.06 -12.98
N ALA A 114 2.08 -13.50 -11.77
CA ALA A 114 2.19 -12.08 -11.52
C ALA A 114 3.33 -11.83 -10.52
N PHE A 115 4.28 -10.99 -10.89
CA PHE A 115 5.41 -10.62 -10.04
C PHE A 115 5.24 -9.17 -9.61
N ASN A 116 5.06 -8.95 -8.32
CA ASN A 116 5.26 -7.62 -7.76
C ASN A 116 6.76 -7.36 -7.61
N CYS A 117 7.26 -6.33 -8.30
CA CYS A 117 8.68 -6.00 -8.35
C CYS A 117 9.12 -5.06 -7.20
N GLU A 118 8.34 -5.03 -6.12
CA GLU A 118 8.71 -4.46 -4.83
C GLU A 118 10.06 -4.97 -4.30
N THR A 119 10.62 -4.24 -3.34
CA THR A 119 11.86 -4.68 -2.70
C THR A 119 11.70 -6.05 -2.05
N GLY A 120 12.56 -6.99 -2.45
CA GLY A 120 12.61 -8.34 -1.90
C GLY A 120 13.19 -8.39 -0.49
N ALA A 121 13.00 -9.52 0.19
CA ALA A 121 13.62 -9.75 1.49
C ALA A 121 15.15 -9.82 1.36
N ILE A 122 15.89 -9.26 2.34
CA ILE A 122 17.37 -9.29 2.39
C ILE A 122 17.92 -10.72 2.28
N SER A 123 17.16 -11.71 2.75
CA SER A 123 17.49 -13.14 2.66
C SER A 123 17.29 -13.75 1.27
N ASN A 124 17.08 -12.96 0.21
CA ASN A 124 16.77 -13.42 -1.16
C ASN A 124 15.60 -14.42 -1.23
N ARG A 125 14.59 -14.21 -0.37
CA ARG A 125 13.38 -15.04 -0.34
C ARG A 125 12.28 -14.42 -1.18
N LEU A 126 11.52 -15.26 -1.87
CA LEU A 126 10.29 -14.85 -2.54
C LEU A 126 9.16 -14.73 -1.52
N VAL A 127 8.50 -13.57 -1.50
CA VAL A 127 7.28 -13.36 -0.72
C VAL A 127 6.11 -13.88 -1.53
N VAL A 128 5.51 -15.00 -1.10
CA VAL A 128 4.36 -15.63 -1.77
C VAL A 128 3.01 -15.23 -1.17
N GLY A 129 3.03 -14.46 -0.07
CA GLY A 129 1.85 -13.96 0.60
C GLY A 129 2.20 -12.91 1.66
N ARG A 130 1.27 -11.99 1.90
CA ARG A 130 1.32 -11.00 2.99
C ARG A 130 0.03 -11.08 3.80
N LYS A 131 0.08 -10.64 5.07
CA LYS A 131 -1.14 -10.46 5.85
C LYS A 131 -1.99 -9.36 5.22
N GLY A 132 -3.30 -9.58 5.15
CA GLY A 132 -4.24 -8.50 4.83
C GLY A 132 -4.29 -7.49 5.97
N VAL A 133 -4.68 -6.26 5.64
CA VAL A 133 -4.90 -5.19 6.62
C VAL A 133 -6.29 -4.58 6.38
N ILE A 134 -6.99 -4.28 7.47
CA ILE A 134 -8.20 -3.48 7.45
C ILE A 134 -7.99 -2.34 8.43
N GLN A 135 -8.24 -1.11 7.99
CA GLN A 135 -8.19 0.07 8.82
C GLN A 135 -9.61 0.58 9.05
N CYS A 136 -9.98 0.76 10.31
CA CYS A 136 -11.31 1.22 10.71
C CYS A 136 -11.21 2.50 11.55
N GLN A 137 -12.21 3.36 11.43
CA GLN A 137 -12.44 4.47 12.36
C GLN A 137 -13.71 4.18 13.17
N MET A 138 -13.61 4.32 14.48
CA MET A 138 -14.74 4.15 15.40
C MET A 138 -14.94 5.45 16.18
N ALA A 139 -16.20 5.87 16.32
CA ALA A 139 -16.59 7.02 17.11
C ALA A 139 -17.61 6.58 18.16
N VAL A 140 -17.38 6.99 19.41
CA VAL A 140 -18.30 6.76 20.52
C VAL A 140 -18.90 8.09 20.94
N LYS A 141 -20.23 8.16 21.02
CA LYS A 141 -20.95 9.36 21.46
C LYS A 141 -21.39 9.19 22.91
N GLY A 142 -21.00 10.15 23.74
CA GLY A 142 -21.41 10.24 25.14
C GLY A 142 -22.51 11.28 25.36
N LEU A 143 -22.76 11.57 26.64
CA LEU A 143 -23.62 12.64 27.12
C LEU A 143 -22.83 13.45 28.15
N ALA A 144 -22.50 14.70 27.81
CA ALA A 144 -21.68 15.57 28.65
C ALA A 144 -22.51 16.14 29.80
N VAL A 145 -21.92 16.15 30.99
CA VAL A 145 -22.49 16.75 32.21
C VAL A 145 -21.34 17.28 33.06
N HIS A 146 -21.58 18.31 33.88
CA HIS A 146 -20.52 18.78 34.76
C HIS A 146 -20.14 17.69 35.78
N ALA A 147 -18.86 17.30 35.81
CA ALA A 147 -18.37 16.15 36.57
C ALA A 147 -18.66 16.25 38.08
N GLY A 148 -18.72 17.47 38.62
CA GLY A 148 -19.05 17.74 40.04
C GLY A 148 -20.52 18.09 40.35
N ARG A 149 -21.43 18.12 39.37
CA ARG A 149 -22.85 18.45 39.62
C ARG A 149 -23.72 17.20 39.64
N GLU A 150 -23.80 16.51 38.52
CA GLU A 150 -24.74 15.39 38.31
C GLU A 150 -24.08 14.31 37.43
N PRO A 151 -22.91 13.76 37.84
CA PRO A 151 -22.15 12.80 37.04
C PRO A 151 -22.95 11.56 36.63
N GLU A 152 -23.93 11.14 37.44
CA GLU A 152 -24.82 10.01 37.18
C GLU A 152 -25.72 10.19 35.94
N LYS A 153 -25.98 11.45 35.55
CA LYS A 153 -26.73 11.78 34.33
C LYS A 153 -25.86 11.72 33.07
N GLY A 154 -24.53 11.69 33.22
CA GLY A 154 -23.57 11.67 32.13
C GLY A 154 -23.35 10.30 31.52
N ARG A 155 -22.78 10.27 30.31
CA ARG A 155 -22.25 9.06 29.67
C ARG A 155 -20.88 9.40 29.11
N SER A 156 -19.81 8.94 29.76
CA SER A 156 -18.44 9.24 29.32
C SER A 156 -18.11 8.45 28.05
N ALA A 157 -17.94 9.16 26.94
CA ALA A 157 -17.49 8.58 25.68
C ALA A 157 -16.06 8.01 25.79
N ILE A 158 -15.21 8.64 26.59
CA ILE A 158 -13.82 8.19 26.82
C ILE A 158 -13.81 6.87 27.59
N LEU A 159 -14.65 6.74 28.62
CA LEU A 159 -14.74 5.49 29.40
C LEU A 159 -15.23 4.34 28.52
N GLU A 160 -16.26 4.57 27.71
CA GLU A 160 -16.78 3.55 26.80
C GLU A 160 -15.75 3.20 25.71
N LEU A 161 -15.05 4.20 25.16
CA LEU A 161 -13.96 3.96 24.20
C LEU A 161 -12.83 3.13 24.83
N ALA A 162 -12.45 3.41 26.09
CA ALA A 162 -11.43 2.65 26.80
C ALA A 162 -11.82 1.17 26.95
N ARG A 163 -13.09 0.88 27.28
CA ARG A 163 -13.61 -0.49 27.34
C ARG A 163 -13.53 -1.18 25.97
N LYS A 164 -13.99 -0.50 24.91
CA LYS A 164 -13.93 -1.04 23.54
C LYS A 164 -12.51 -1.28 23.06
N ILE A 165 -11.55 -0.44 23.47
CA ILE A 165 -10.14 -0.66 23.15
C ILE A 165 -9.66 -1.98 23.75
N VAL A 166 -9.97 -2.26 25.02
CA VAL A 166 -9.64 -3.54 25.65
C VAL A 166 -10.30 -4.70 24.88
N ASP A 167 -11.63 -4.61 24.65
CA ASP A 167 -12.37 -5.62 23.88
C ASP A 167 -11.74 -5.90 22.50
N ILE A 168 -11.28 -4.85 21.79
CA ILE A 168 -10.66 -4.95 20.46
C ILE A 168 -9.29 -5.63 20.54
N HIS A 169 -8.45 -5.27 21.52
CA HIS A 169 -7.14 -5.89 21.67
C HIS A 169 -7.28 -7.38 22.02
N ASP A 170 -8.31 -7.75 22.79
CA ASP A 170 -8.63 -9.14 23.16
C ASP A 170 -9.10 -9.99 21.97
N LEU A 171 -9.44 -9.38 20.82
CA LEU A 171 -9.69 -10.11 19.57
C LEU A 171 -8.41 -10.67 18.91
N THR A 172 -7.23 -10.30 19.42
CA THR A 172 -5.95 -10.82 18.93
C THR A 172 -5.87 -12.33 19.16
N ASP A 173 -5.58 -13.06 18.09
CA ASP A 173 -5.46 -14.51 18.10
C ASP A 173 -4.20 -14.89 17.31
N PHE A 174 -3.11 -15.13 18.05
CA PHE A 174 -1.81 -15.43 17.45
C PHE A 174 -1.78 -16.78 16.74
N ASP A 175 -2.54 -17.77 17.21
CA ASP A 175 -2.62 -19.10 16.61
C ASP A 175 -3.27 -19.04 15.23
N ARG A 176 -4.26 -18.14 15.07
CA ARG A 176 -4.89 -17.83 13.78
C ARG A 176 -4.16 -16.73 13.00
N GLY A 177 -3.09 -16.16 13.56
CA GLY A 177 -2.30 -15.09 12.95
C GLY A 177 -3.00 -13.73 12.88
N LEU A 178 -4.09 -13.53 13.63
CA LEU A 178 -4.88 -12.30 13.69
C LEU A 178 -4.32 -11.34 14.75
N THR A 179 -4.16 -10.07 14.39
CA THR A 179 -3.66 -9.04 15.29
C THR A 179 -4.52 -7.80 15.20
N PHE A 180 -4.99 -7.30 16.34
CA PHE A 180 -5.79 -6.08 16.44
C PHE A 180 -5.02 -5.02 17.22
N ASN A 181 -5.12 -3.77 16.76
CA ASN A 181 -4.41 -2.66 17.38
C ASN A 181 -5.19 -1.36 17.25
N VAL A 182 -5.43 -0.69 18.37
CA VAL A 182 -5.93 0.70 18.38
C VAL A 182 -4.73 1.63 18.46
N GLY A 183 -4.24 2.06 17.30
CA GLY A 183 -3.02 2.88 17.21
C GLY A 183 -3.21 4.37 17.55
N THR A 184 -4.43 4.89 17.52
CA THR A 184 -4.72 6.30 17.82
C THR A 184 -6.04 6.48 18.57
N VAL A 185 -6.09 7.45 19.49
CA VAL A 185 -7.27 7.78 20.32
C VAL A 185 -7.36 9.29 20.50
N LYS A 186 -8.57 9.86 20.40
CA LYS A 186 -8.85 11.28 20.70
C LYS A 186 -10.23 11.43 21.33
N GLY A 187 -10.35 12.24 22.38
CA GLY A 187 -11.64 12.53 23.03
C GLY A 187 -11.50 13.54 24.17
N GLY A 188 -12.63 14.12 24.59
CA GLY A 188 -12.68 15.13 25.67
C GLY A 188 -12.39 16.55 25.19
N VAL A 189 -12.84 17.53 25.98
CA VAL A 189 -12.59 18.97 25.73
C VAL A 189 -12.02 19.65 26.97
N VAL A 190 -12.63 19.42 28.13
CA VAL A 190 -12.19 19.95 29.43
C VAL A 190 -12.32 18.90 30.54
N PRO A 191 -11.54 18.97 31.64
CA PRO A 191 -11.55 17.94 32.69
C PRO A 191 -12.82 17.86 33.54
N ASN A 192 -13.67 18.89 33.54
CA ASN A 192 -14.84 19.00 34.41
C ASN A 192 -16.19 18.76 33.71
N ALA A 193 -16.18 18.16 32.52
CA ALA A 193 -17.35 17.93 31.66
C ALA A 193 -17.53 16.46 31.23
#